data_AF-S7QIN4-F1
#
_entry.id   AF-S7QIN4-F1
#
_cell.length_a   1.000
_cell.length_b   1.000
_cell.length_c   1.000
_cell.angle_alpha   90.00
_cell.angle_beta   90.00
_cell.angle_gamma   90.00
#
_symmetry.space_group_name_H-M   'P 1'
#
loop_
_entity.id
_entity.type
_entity.pdbx_description
1 polymer ?
#
loop_
_entity_poly.entity_id
_entity_poly.type
_entity_poly.pdbx_seq_one_letter_code
_entity_poly.pdbx_strand_id
1 'polypeptide(L)' 'MPSEETKERIIKVVEVGRTVMHYGWIPFIIYVGYTRSSPQPSLIKLISPLA' A
#
# COMPACT_ATOMS: atom_id res chain seq x y z
N MET A 1 31.01 -11.50 3.58
CA MET A 1 29.70 -12.02 3.14
C MET A 1 28.74 -11.81 4.30
N PRO A 2 27.52 -11.30 4.09
CA PRO A 2 26.53 -11.20 5.16
C PRO A 2 26.31 -12.59 5.80
N SER A 3 26.09 -12.65 7.11
CA SER A 3 25.80 -13.91 7.78
C SER A 3 24.50 -14.52 7.20
N GLU A 4 24.40 -15.86 7.21
CA GLU A 4 23.19 -16.54 6.70
C GLU A 4 21.92 -16.05 7.44
N GLU A 5 22.02 -15.76 8.74
CA GLU A 5 20.93 -15.14 9.51
C GLU A 5 20.51 -13.77 8.95
N THR A 6 21.48 -12.92 8.58
CA THR A 6 21.18 -11.60 7.98
C THR A 6 20.49 -11.78 6.63
N LYS A 7 20.92 -12.76 5.85
CA LYS A 7 20.36 -13.07 4.53
C LYS A 7 18.92 -13.59 4.64
N GLU A 8 18.65 -14.50 5.57
CA GLU A 8 17.29 -15.00 5.85
C GLU A 8 16.35 -13.87 6.29
N ARG A 9 16.81 -12.96 7.15
CA ARG A 9 16.02 -11.79 7.57
C ARG A 9 15.68 -10.89 6.38
N ILE A 10 16.65 -10.61 5.50
CA ILE A 10 16.41 -9.79 4.31
C ILE A 10 15.38 -10.47 3.39
N ILE A 11 15.53 -11.79 3.14
CA ILE A 11 14.59 -12.55 2.31
C ILE A 11 13.17 -12.45 2.89
N LYS A 12 13.02 -12.65 4.19
CA LYS A 12 11.73 -12.58 4.87
C LYS A 12 11.10 -11.18 4.78
N VAL A 13 11.89 -10.12 4.94
CA VAL A 13 11.41 -8.74 4.81
C VAL A 13 10.96 -8.45 3.38
N VAL A 14 11.72 -8.91 2.38
CA VAL A 14 11.37 -8.73 0.96
C VAL A 14 10.09 -9.49 0.60
N GLU A 15 9.91 -10.70 1.13
CA GLU A 15 8.70 -11.50 0.92
C GLU A 15 7.45 -10.82 1.50
N VAL A 16 7.55 -10.34 2.74
CA VAL A 16 6.49 -9.54 3.36
C VAL A 16 6.24 -8.24 2.59
N GLY A 17 7.31 -7.55 2.19
CA GLY A 17 7.25 -6.32 1.42
C GLY A 17 6.53 -6.49 0.09
N ARG A 18 6.74 -7.61 -0.61
CA ARG A 18 6.02 -7.94 -1.85
C ARG A 18 4.51 -8.01 -1.63
N THR A 19 4.08 -8.69 -0.57
CA THR A 19 2.65 -8.81 -0.23
C THR A 19 2.05 -7.45 0.15
N VAL A 20 2.75 -6.67 0.98
CA VAL A 20 2.31 -5.33 1.38
C VAL A 20 2.19 -4.40 0.19
N MET A 21 3.18 -4.37 -0.71
CA MET A 21 3.11 -3.52 -1.91
C MET A 21 1.98 -3.97 -2.85
N HIS A 22 1.80 -5.27 -3.06
CA HIS A 22 0.79 -5.77 -3.98
C HIS A 22 -0.63 -5.41 -3.54
N TYR A 23 -0.96 -5.63 -2.27
CA TYR A 23 -2.30 -5.37 -1.75
C TYR A 23 -2.48 -3.95 -1.20
N GLY A 24 -1.41 -3.31 -0.75
CA GLY A 24 -1.43 -1.98 -0.14
C GLY A 24 -1.39 -0.82 -1.14
N TRP A 25 -0.94 -1.05 -2.37
CA TRP A 25 -0.77 0.01 -3.37
C TRP A 25 -2.07 0.78 -3.66
N ILE A 26 -3.17 0.07 -3.94
CA ILE A 26 -4.46 0.70 -4.28
C ILE A 26 -5.02 1.48 -3.08
N PRO A 27 -5.16 0.88 -1.88
CA PRO A 27 -5.59 1.62 -0.68
C PRO A 27 -4.73 2.85 -0.39
N PHE A 28 -3.42 2.75 -0.57
CA PHE A 28 -2.49 3.85 -0.32
C PHE A 28 -2.73 5.04 -1.24
N ILE A 29 -2.89 4.83 -2.55
CA ILE A 29 -3.20 5.92 -3.48
C ILE A 29 -4.55 6.56 -3.17
N ILE A 30 -5.57 5.74 -2.88
CA ILE A 30 -6.90 6.23 -2.52
C ILE A 30 -6.81 7.12 -1.27
N TYR A 31 -6.05 6.69 -0.26
CA TYR A 31 -5.82 7.47 0.96
C TYR A 31 -5.14 8.82 0.70
N VAL A 32 -4.09 8.84 -0.14
CA VAL A 32 -3.43 10.09 -0.52
C VAL A 32 -4.40 11.04 -1.24
N GLY A 33 -5.17 10.53 -2.22
CA GLY A 33 -6.17 11.34 -2.91
C GLY A 33 -7.26 11.87 -1.98
N TYR A 34 -7.76 11.02 -1.08
CA TYR A 34 -8.78 11.38 -0.08
C TYR A 34 -8.31 12.47 0.89
N THR A 35 -7.06 12.40 1.37
CA THR A 35 -6.53 13.36 2.36
C THR A 35 -6.10 14.71 1.76
N ARG A 36 -5.84 14.77 0.46
CA ARG A 36 -5.39 16.00 -0.24
C ARG A 36 -6.50 16.72 -1.00
N SER A 37 -7.69 16.13 -1.08
CA SER A 37 -8.84 16.73 -1.77
C SER A 37 -9.60 17.70 -0.86
N SER A 38 -9.99 18.86 -1.40
CA SER A 38 -10.88 19.82 -0.74
C SER A 38 -12.02 20.19 -1.69
N PRO A 39 -13.29 19.87 -1.36
CA PRO A 39 -13.73 19.14 -0.18
C PRO A 39 -13.32 17.67 -0.19
N GLN A 40 -13.22 17.06 0.99
CA GLN A 40 -12.87 15.65 1.12
C GLN A 40 -14.02 14.75 0.59
N PRO A 41 -13.77 13.89 -0.41
CA PRO A 41 -14.82 13.10 -1.05
C PRO A 41 -15.29 11.96 -0.13
N SER A 42 -16.54 11.51 -0.24
CA SER A 42 -16.97 10.28 0.45
C SER A 42 -16.34 9.05 -0.22
N LEU A 43 -16.13 7.96 0.54
CA LEU A 43 -15.57 6.71 -0.01
C LEU A 43 -16.42 6.13 -1.15
N ILE A 44 -17.74 6.32 -1.09
CA ILE A 44 -18.67 5.90 -2.14
C ILE A 44 -18.34 6.58 -3.48
N LYS A 45 -17.97 7.87 -3.47
CA LYS A 45 -17.57 8.60 -4.68
C LYS A 45 -16.25 8.11 -5.29
N LEU A 46 -15.40 7.45 -4.50
CA LEU A 46 -14.12 6.94 -4.98
C LEU A 46 -14.24 5.55 -5.63
N ILE A 47 -15.30 4.80 -5.33
CA ILE A 47 -15.48 3.41 -5.79
C ILE A 47 -16.68 3.23 -6.73
N SER A 48 -17.63 4.18 -6.73
CA SER A 48 -18.81 4.11 -7.58
C SER A 48 -18.57 4.83 -8.90
N PRO A 49 -18.79 4.17 -10.06
CA PRO A 49 -18.73 4.82 -11.36
C PRO A 49 -19.92 5.76 -11.64
N LEU A 50 -20.91 5.82 -10.74
CA LEU A 50 -22.17 6.57 -10.90
C LEU A 50 -22.33 7.75 -9.93
N ALA A 51 -21.29 8.06 -9.14
CA ALA A 51 -21.35 9.01 -8.02
C ALA A 51 -20.72 10.39 -8.31
#